data_AF-A0ABC8VHD8-F1
#
_entry.id   AF-A0ABC8VHD8-F1
#
_cell.length_a   1.000
_cell.length_b   1.000
_cell.length_c   1.000
_cell.angle_alpha   90.00
_cell.angle_beta   90.00
_cell.angle_gamma   90.00
#
_symmetry.space_group_name_H-M   'P 1'
#
loop_
_entity.id
_entity.type
_entity.pdbx_description
1 polymer ?
#
loop_
_entity_poly.entity_id
_entity_poly.type
_entity_poly.pdbx_seq_one_letter_code
_entity_poly.pdbx_strand_id
1 'polypeptide(L)'
;MLCCCNVLELIGISRCKLLTRLRTSHPRNGIKHLQVSQCPLLQEIELHSGLITLEYEGPLMPLALPSTLRNMSIEFSDISSSLAYVLTELPSTLRHLETLTLRSEELQRATLPNRPLNFLHIRHLRLELNFGFEADILDLAYLLQAAPNMEKLEIHMLMCTMLQRYRKCHGKLRSTPSHPHSHLKLVNITGFYGQKAQLELALHILRNSVMLKAMKIDPKPTIACIGSSIFVKDGRYFLDGYKVAKKYLRKADHHNVVSVKKFRRRDVGNVDPHLINPYWISTLAEDDS
;
A
#
# COMPACT_ATOMS: atom_id res chain seq x y z
N MET A 1 -3.56 1.61 -33.57
CA MET A 1 -2.26 1.67 -34.29
C MET A 1 -1.50 2.87 -33.75
N LEU A 2 -0.57 2.66 -32.81
CA LEU A 2 0.25 3.73 -32.17
C LEU A 2 1.74 3.66 -32.61
N CYS A 3 2.05 2.86 -33.64
CA CYS A 3 3.41 2.42 -33.98
C CYS A 3 4.38 3.49 -34.54
N CYS A 4 4.01 4.78 -34.58
CA CYS A 4 4.81 5.80 -35.28
C CYS A 4 5.21 7.02 -34.42
N CYS A 5 5.02 6.99 -33.10
CA CYS A 5 5.26 8.15 -32.25
C CYS A 5 6.57 8.02 -31.44
N ASN A 6 7.67 8.55 -31.96
CA ASN A 6 9.01 8.45 -31.34
C ASN A 6 9.21 9.37 -30.11
N VAL A 7 8.22 10.19 -29.74
CA VAL A 7 8.28 11.16 -28.64
C VAL A 7 7.36 10.77 -27.48
N LEU A 8 6.54 9.72 -27.66
CA LEU A 8 5.52 9.36 -26.69
C LEU A 8 6.14 8.60 -25.51
N GLU A 9 6.30 9.26 -24.37
CA GLU A 9 6.86 8.67 -23.16
C GLU A 9 5.81 8.05 -22.23
N LEU A 10 4.55 8.47 -22.35
CA LEU A 10 3.42 8.00 -21.55
C LEU A 10 2.27 7.53 -22.45
N ILE A 11 1.74 6.35 -22.16
CA ILE A 11 0.51 5.82 -22.77
C ILE A 11 -0.51 5.54 -21.68
N GLY A 12 -1.70 6.10 -21.81
CA GLY A 12 -2.86 5.78 -20.98
C GLY A 12 -3.93 5.05 -21.78
N ILE A 13 -4.35 3.89 -21.29
CA ILE A 13 -5.46 3.10 -21.85
C ILE A 13 -6.49 2.94 -20.74
N SER A 14 -7.66 3.54 -20.93
CA SER A 14 -8.72 3.49 -19.92
C SER A 14 -10.04 3.03 -20.52
N ARG A 15 -10.79 2.23 -19.77
CA ARG A 15 -12.18 1.84 -20.07
C ARG A 15 -12.36 1.14 -21.42
N CYS A 16 -11.32 0.46 -21.91
CA CYS A 16 -11.38 -0.29 -23.17
C CYS A 16 -12.03 -1.65 -22.95
N LYS A 17 -13.36 -1.71 -23.12
CA LYS A 17 -14.17 -2.90 -22.83
C LYS A 17 -13.86 -4.12 -23.70
N LEU A 18 -13.31 -3.94 -24.90
CA LEU A 18 -13.03 -5.01 -25.85
C LEU A 18 -11.53 -5.33 -25.98
N LEU A 19 -10.68 -4.66 -25.21
CA LEU A 19 -9.24 -4.89 -25.28
C LEU A 19 -8.90 -6.20 -24.56
N THR A 20 -8.44 -7.20 -25.32
CA THR A 20 -8.07 -8.51 -24.79
C THR A 20 -6.57 -8.67 -24.56
N ARG A 21 -5.74 -8.02 -25.38
CA ARG A 21 -4.28 -8.09 -25.32
C ARG A 21 -3.66 -6.73 -25.57
N LEU A 22 -2.63 -6.40 -24.80
CA LEU A 22 -1.82 -5.20 -24.97
C LEU A 22 -0.38 -5.58 -25.29
N ARG A 23 0.14 -5.07 -26.41
CA ARG A 23 1.53 -5.27 -26.84
C ARG A 23 2.17 -3.92 -27.17
N THR A 24 3.29 -3.59 -26.52
CA THR A 24 4.01 -2.33 -26.79
C THR A 24 5.08 -2.54 -27.86
N SER A 25 4.73 -2.48 -29.15
CA SER A 25 5.67 -2.84 -30.23
C SER A 25 6.94 -1.96 -30.29
N HIS A 26 8.09 -2.64 -30.43
CA HIS A 26 9.43 -2.20 -30.87
C HIS A 26 10.28 -1.30 -29.92
N PRO A 27 11.60 -1.57 -29.78
CA PRO A 27 12.54 -0.85 -28.88
C PRO A 27 12.83 0.61 -29.27
N ARG A 28 12.21 1.12 -30.35
CA ARG A 28 12.31 2.53 -30.76
C ARG A 28 11.24 3.42 -30.15
N ASN A 29 10.20 2.85 -29.54
CA ASN A 29 9.20 3.61 -28.82
C ASN A 29 9.77 4.00 -27.45
N GLY A 30 9.97 5.30 -27.21
CA GLY A 30 10.48 5.85 -25.94
C GLY A 30 9.50 5.78 -24.77
N ILE A 31 8.56 4.83 -24.78
CA ILE A 31 7.51 4.72 -23.76
C ILE A 31 8.16 4.25 -22.46
N LYS A 32 8.15 5.14 -21.47
CA LYS A 32 8.68 4.91 -20.11
C LYS A 32 7.57 4.68 -19.10
N HIS A 33 6.37 5.15 -19.38
CA HIS A 33 5.21 5.08 -18.50
C HIS A 33 4.01 4.46 -19.24
N LEU A 34 3.42 3.42 -18.66
CA LEU A 34 2.19 2.82 -19.13
C LEU A 34 1.15 2.86 -18.03
N GLN A 35 -0.03 3.38 -18.35
CA GLN A 35 -1.20 3.36 -17.50
C GLN A 35 -2.31 2.57 -18.19
N VAL A 36 -2.85 1.57 -17.48
CA VAL A 36 -3.98 0.75 -17.95
C VAL A 36 -5.02 0.73 -16.84
N SER A 37 -6.23 1.18 -17.11
CA SER A 37 -7.32 1.19 -16.12
C SER A 37 -8.65 0.72 -16.68
N GLN A 38 -9.38 -0.07 -15.89
CA GLN A 38 -10.78 -0.43 -16.16
C GLN A 38 -10.98 -1.15 -17.52
N CYS A 39 -10.06 -2.05 -17.86
CA CYS A 39 -10.11 -2.89 -19.07
C CYS A 39 -10.50 -4.34 -18.70
N PRO A 40 -11.79 -4.69 -18.60
CA PRO A 40 -12.25 -5.92 -17.95
C PRO A 40 -11.94 -7.21 -18.73
N LEU A 41 -11.79 -7.13 -20.05
CA LEU A 41 -11.48 -8.29 -20.89
C LEU A 41 -9.98 -8.46 -21.15
N LEU A 42 -9.13 -7.61 -20.58
CA LEU A 42 -7.69 -7.70 -20.76
C LEU A 42 -7.19 -8.94 -20.04
N GLN A 43 -6.43 -9.78 -20.75
CA GLN A 43 -5.90 -11.04 -20.24
C GLN A 43 -4.38 -11.08 -20.27
N GLU A 44 -3.76 -10.26 -21.12
CA GLU A 44 -2.33 -10.32 -21.38
C GLU A 44 -1.78 -8.93 -21.67
N ILE A 45 -0.71 -8.59 -20.97
CA ILE A 45 0.11 -7.42 -21.24
C ILE A 45 1.53 -7.92 -21.53
N GLU A 46 1.95 -7.86 -22.78
CA GLU A 46 3.33 -8.08 -23.19
C GLU A 46 4.02 -6.72 -23.37
N LEU A 47 4.97 -6.43 -22.47
CA LEU A 47 5.72 -5.19 -22.48
C LEU A 47 7.13 -5.45 -23.01
N HIS A 48 7.57 -4.60 -23.92
CA HIS A 48 8.94 -4.62 -24.43
C HIS A 48 9.89 -3.82 -23.51
N SER A 49 11.20 -3.97 -23.71
CA SER A 49 12.23 -3.28 -22.90
C SER A 49 12.12 -1.76 -22.99
N GLY A 50 12.38 -1.07 -21.87
CA GLY A 50 12.40 0.40 -21.79
C GLY A 50 11.33 0.99 -20.88
N LEU A 51 10.30 0.23 -20.53
CA LEU A 51 9.29 0.66 -19.57
C LEU A 51 9.89 0.77 -18.16
N ILE A 52 9.63 1.90 -17.49
CA ILE A 52 10.12 2.22 -16.15
C ILE A 52 8.98 2.18 -15.14
N THR A 53 7.79 2.68 -15.52
CA THR A 53 6.63 2.82 -14.66
C THR A 53 5.40 2.13 -15.26
N LEU A 54 4.71 1.34 -14.45
CA LEU A 54 3.43 0.72 -14.79
C LEU A 54 2.38 1.07 -13.74
N GLU A 55 1.25 1.60 -14.20
CA GLU A 55 0.04 1.78 -13.42
C GLU A 55 -1.05 0.87 -13.98
N TYR A 56 -1.58 -0.04 -13.16
CA TYR A 56 -2.53 -1.05 -13.58
C TYR A 56 -3.72 -1.11 -12.63
N GLU A 57 -4.92 -0.90 -13.16
CA GLU A 57 -6.21 -1.10 -12.47
C GLU A 57 -7.06 -2.07 -13.31
N GLY A 58 -7.30 -3.27 -12.80
CA GLY A 58 -8.04 -4.29 -13.55
C GLY A 58 -8.02 -5.70 -12.94
N PRO A 59 -8.51 -6.71 -13.69
CA PRO A 59 -8.52 -8.09 -13.22
C PRO A 59 -7.10 -8.63 -12.96
N LEU A 60 -6.99 -9.65 -12.11
CA LEU A 60 -5.73 -10.34 -11.89
C LEU A 60 -5.30 -11.07 -13.17
N MET A 61 -4.06 -10.84 -13.61
CA MET A 61 -3.48 -11.52 -14.77
C MET A 61 -1.98 -11.77 -14.56
N PRO A 62 -1.41 -12.82 -15.17
CA PRO A 62 0.04 -12.99 -15.23
C PRO A 62 0.66 -11.83 -16.02
N LEU A 63 1.58 -11.09 -15.39
CA LEU A 63 2.24 -9.97 -16.05
C LEU A 63 3.63 -10.42 -16.55
N ALA A 64 3.78 -10.54 -17.87
CA ALA A 64 5.08 -10.77 -18.51
C ALA A 64 5.79 -9.41 -18.68
N LEU A 65 6.40 -8.94 -17.60
CA LEU A 65 6.92 -7.57 -17.52
C LEU A 65 8.40 -7.46 -17.89
N PRO A 66 8.85 -6.29 -18.35
CA PRO A 66 10.23 -6.09 -18.72
C PRO A 66 11.08 -6.00 -17.45
N SER A 67 12.31 -6.47 -17.53
CA SER A 67 13.29 -6.35 -16.44
C SER A 67 13.63 -4.89 -16.08
N THR A 68 13.32 -3.92 -16.95
CA THR A 68 13.62 -2.50 -16.73
C THR A 68 12.66 -1.79 -15.78
N LEU A 69 11.53 -2.42 -15.42
CA LEU A 69 10.51 -1.80 -14.59
C LEU A 69 11.03 -1.50 -13.18
N ARG A 70 10.91 -0.24 -12.75
CA ARG A 70 11.34 0.24 -11.42
C ARG A 70 10.18 0.63 -10.53
N ASN A 71 9.09 1.14 -11.12
CA ASN A 71 7.93 1.63 -10.41
C ASN A 71 6.68 0.89 -10.87
N MET A 72 5.90 0.43 -9.90
CA MET A 72 4.67 -0.29 -10.17
C MET A 72 3.58 0.15 -9.22
N SER A 73 2.42 0.43 -9.77
CA SER A 73 1.20 0.69 -9.03
C SER A 73 0.12 -0.27 -9.51
N ILE A 74 -0.43 -1.09 -8.62
CA ILE A 74 -1.46 -2.07 -8.98
C ILE A 74 -2.69 -1.92 -8.08
N GLU A 75 -3.86 -1.97 -8.71
CA GLU A 75 -5.18 -2.12 -8.10
C GLU A 75 -5.89 -3.29 -8.77
N PHE A 76 -6.10 -4.39 -8.04
CA PHE A 76 -6.76 -5.57 -8.59
C PHE A 76 -8.27 -5.51 -8.33
N SER A 77 -9.06 -5.76 -9.37
CA SER A 77 -10.53 -5.84 -9.28
C SER A 77 -11.02 -7.15 -8.63
N ASP A 78 -10.20 -8.20 -8.60
CA ASP A 78 -10.49 -9.44 -7.86
C ASP A 78 -9.69 -9.46 -6.55
N ILE A 79 -10.45 -9.54 -5.47
CA ILE A 79 -10.11 -9.17 -4.11
C ILE A 79 -9.36 -10.31 -3.39
N SER A 80 -9.68 -11.56 -3.73
CA SER A 80 -9.39 -12.73 -2.90
C SER A 80 -7.92 -13.20 -2.91
N SER A 81 -7.12 -12.79 -3.89
CA SER A 81 -5.77 -13.34 -4.13
C SER A 81 -4.69 -12.29 -4.43
N SER A 82 -5.01 -11.00 -4.29
CA SER A 82 -4.11 -9.88 -4.62
C SER A 82 -2.78 -9.92 -3.85
N LEU A 83 -2.82 -10.11 -2.53
CA LEU A 83 -1.59 -10.21 -1.72
C LEU A 83 -0.80 -11.49 -1.96
N ALA A 84 -1.47 -12.62 -2.11
CA ALA A 84 -0.80 -13.88 -2.40
C ALA A 84 -0.04 -13.77 -3.73
N TYR A 85 -0.71 -13.26 -4.78
CA TYR A 85 -0.09 -13.03 -6.08
C TYR A 85 1.08 -12.05 -6.02
N VAL A 86 0.92 -10.92 -5.33
CA VAL A 86 2.01 -9.95 -5.13
C VAL A 86 3.19 -10.58 -4.41
N LEU A 87 2.94 -11.46 -3.45
CA LEU A 87 4.00 -12.12 -2.71
C LEU A 87 4.63 -13.27 -3.50
N THR A 88 3.90 -14.01 -4.34
CA THR A 88 4.42 -15.21 -5.02
C THR A 88 4.99 -14.92 -6.40
N GLU A 89 4.27 -14.16 -7.24
CA GLU A 89 4.60 -14.03 -8.66
C GLU A 89 5.50 -12.82 -8.94
N LEU A 90 5.21 -11.67 -8.32
CA LEU A 90 5.93 -10.42 -8.60
C LEU A 90 7.43 -10.43 -8.23
N PRO A 91 7.90 -11.04 -7.11
CA PRO A 91 9.32 -11.01 -6.78
C PRO A 91 10.19 -11.72 -7.81
N SER A 92 9.66 -12.77 -8.44
CA SER A 92 10.40 -13.57 -9.43
C SER A 92 10.47 -12.89 -10.80
N THR A 93 9.41 -12.17 -11.17
CA THR A 93 9.25 -11.48 -12.45
C THR A 93 9.89 -10.07 -12.46
N LEU A 94 9.85 -9.37 -11.33
CA LEU A 94 10.23 -7.95 -11.22
C LEU A 94 11.43 -7.72 -10.30
N ARG A 95 12.58 -8.28 -10.70
CA ARG A 95 13.78 -8.28 -9.85
C ARG A 95 14.33 -6.90 -9.53
N HIS A 96 14.07 -5.90 -10.37
CA HIS A 96 14.62 -4.55 -10.24
C HIS A 96 13.61 -3.53 -9.70
N LEU A 97 12.43 -3.97 -9.25
CA LEU A 97 11.41 -3.08 -8.74
C LEU A 97 11.90 -2.35 -7.49
N GLU A 98 11.81 -1.02 -7.51
CA GLU A 98 12.23 -0.12 -6.43
C GLU A 98 11.05 0.45 -5.66
N THR A 99 9.95 0.74 -6.37
CA THR A 99 8.71 1.27 -5.79
C THR A 99 7.54 0.38 -6.14
N LEU A 100 6.81 -0.07 -5.11
CA LEU A 100 5.56 -0.81 -5.27
C LEU A 100 4.43 -0.10 -4.52
N THR A 101 3.37 0.25 -5.23
CA THR A 101 2.09 0.69 -4.67
C THR A 101 1.06 -0.40 -4.91
N LEU A 102 0.47 -0.92 -3.83
CA LEU A 102 -0.60 -1.90 -3.89
C LEU A 102 -1.89 -1.30 -3.33
N ARG A 103 -2.97 -1.40 -4.11
CA ARG A 103 -4.32 -0.99 -3.71
C ARG A 103 -5.25 -2.18 -3.69
N SER A 104 -6.10 -2.24 -2.67
CA SER A 104 -7.11 -3.28 -2.54
C SER A 104 -8.35 -2.79 -1.81
N GLU A 105 -9.52 -2.99 -2.43
CA GLU A 105 -10.83 -2.59 -1.91
C GLU A 105 -11.31 -3.45 -0.73
N GLU A 106 -10.80 -4.67 -0.58
CA GLU A 106 -11.03 -5.49 0.60
C GLU A 106 -9.90 -6.51 0.77
N LEU A 107 -9.14 -6.40 1.85
CA LEU A 107 -8.18 -7.47 2.13
C LEU A 107 -8.94 -8.67 2.71
N GLN A 108 -8.80 -9.85 2.09
CA GLN A 108 -9.19 -11.13 2.68
C GLN A 108 -7.97 -11.88 3.23
N ARG A 109 -8.22 -12.85 4.11
CA ARG A 109 -7.17 -13.73 4.64
C ARG A 109 -6.50 -14.49 3.50
N ALA A 110 -5.23 -14.18 3.24
CA ALA A 110 -4.43 -14.90 2.26
C ALA A 110 -3.67 -16.05 2.93
N THR A 111 -3.67 -17.23 2.31
CA THR A 111 -2.72 -18.29 2.65
C THR A 111 -1.34 -17.85 2.19
N LEU A 112 -0.52 -17.43 3.13
CA LEU A 112 0.82 -16.92 2.81
C LEU A 112 1.75 -18.06 2.37
N PRO A 113 2.63 -17.82 1.40
CA PRO A 113 3.58 -18.82 0.95
C PRO A 113 4.57 -19.19 2.07
N ASN A 114 4.91 -20.47 2.17
CA ASN A 114 5.83 -21.02 3.17
C ASN A 114 7.31 -20.61 2.97
N ARG A 115 7.64 -19.88 1.89
CA ARG A 115 9.01 -19.46 1.57
C ARG A 115 9.16 -17.94 1.67
N PRO A 116 10.25 -17.44 2.28
CA PRO A 116 10.57 -16.03 2.23
C PRO A 116 10.88 -15.64 0.79
N LEU A 117 10.15 -14.65 0.30
CA LEU A 117 10.31 -14.10 -1.04
C LEU A 117 11.01 -12.76 -0.90
N ASN A 118 12.05 -12.51 -1.69
CA ASN A 118 12.88 -11.33 -1.48
C ASN A 118 12.73 -10.35 -2.65
N PHE A 119 11.90 -9.33 -2.44
CA PHE A 119 12.00 -8.07 -3.17
C PHE A 119 13.28 -7.34 -2.74
N LEU A 120 14.41 -7.76 -3.29
CA LEU A 120 15.74 -7.28 -2.88
C LEU A 120 15.97 -5.79 -3.20
N HIS A 121 15.27 -5.24 -4.20
CA HIS A 121 15.48 -3.87 -4.66
C HIS A 121 14.39 -2.89 -4.25
N ILE A 122 13.29 -3.37 -3.63
CA ILE A 122 12.24 -2.46 -3.15
C ILE A 122 12.83 -1.56 -2.07
N ARG A 123 12.76 -0.25 -2.32
CA ARG A 123 13.11 0.81 -1.39
C ARG A 123 11.87 1.51 -0.84
N HIS A 124 10.78 1.51 -1.60
CA HIS A 124 9.53 2.15 -1.21
C HIS A 124 8.34 1.19 -1.42
N LEU A 125 7.65 0.87 -0.33
CA LEU A 125 6.39 0.12 -0.36
C LEU A 125 5.25 1.02 0.13
N ARG A 126 4.20 1.10 -0.66
CA ARG A 126 2.99 1.85 -0.36
C ARG A 126 1.78 0.93 -0.45
N LEU A 127 1.01 0.86 0.63
CA LEU A 127 -0.17 0.02 0.74
C LEU A 127 -1.39 0.91 0.98
N GLU A 128 -2.39 0.80 0.12
CA GLU A 128 -3.68 1.49 0.23
C GLU A 128 -4.78 0.44 0.34
N LEU A 129 -5.20 0.15 1.57
CA LEU A 129 -5.95 -1.06 1.87
C LEU A 129 -7.22 -0.75 2.66
N ASN A 130 -8.31 -1.37 2.25
CA ASN A 130 -9.55 -1.41 3.01
C ASN A 130 -9.65 -2.76 3.74
N PHE A 131 -9.96 -2.72 5.04
CA PHE A 131 -10.00 -3.91 5.88
C PHE A 131 -11.43 -4.25 6.32
N GLY A 132 -11.90 -5.41 5.87
CA GLY A 132 -13.14 -6.06 6.30
C GLY A 132 -13.00 -6.78 7.66
N PHE A 133 -13.97 -7.64 7.98
CA PHE A 133 -14.04 -8.32 9.28
C PHE A 133 -13.02 -9.45 9.45
N GLU A 134 -12.61 -10.08 8.35
CA GLU A 134 -11.86 -11.35 8.38
C GLU A 134 -10.35 -11.19 8.20
N ALA A 135 -9.88 -10.05 7.71
CA ALA A 135 -8.45 -9.82 7.49
C ALA A 135 -7.71 -9.51 8.78
N ASP A 136 -6.58 -10.20 8.96
CA ASP A 136 -5.63 -9.88 10.01
C ASP A 136 -4.55 -8.95 9.44
N ILE A 137 -4.58 -7.69 9.85
CA ILE A 137 -3.58 -6.67 9.46
C ILE A 137 -2.15 -7.14 9.79
N LEU A 138 -1.99 -8.03 10.77
CA LEU A 138 -0.68 -8.56 11.11
C LEU A 138 -0.06 -9.39 9.97
N ASP A 139 -0.86 -9.89 9.02
CA ASP A 139 -0.37 -10.58 7.82
C ASP A 139 0.49 -9.65 6.95
N LEU A 140 0.35 -8.32 7.08
CA LEU A 140 1.25 -7.37 6.42
C LEU A 140 2.70 -7.47 6.92
N ALA A 141 2.95 -8.01 8.13
CA ALA A 141 4.31 -8.21 8.62
C ALA A 141 5.13 -9.15 7.71
N TYR A 142 4.47 -10.02 6.95
CA TYR A 142 5.13 -10.88 5.96
C TYR A 142 5.59 -10.10 4.73
N LEU A 143 4.81 -9.10 4.26
CA LEU A 143 5.27 -8.19 3.20
C LEU A 143 6.51 -7.42 3.63
N LEU A 144 6.57 -7.02 4.90
CA LEU A 144 7.75 -6.33 5.43
C LEU A 144 8.98 -7.24 5.39
N GLN A 145 8.82 -8.52 5.75
CA GLN A 145 9.91 -9.51 5.65
C GLN A 145 10.32 -9.75 4.20
N ALA A 146 9.38 -9.64 3.26
CA ALA A 146 9.66 -9.85 1.84
C ALA A 146 10.50 -8.72 1.21
N ALA A 147 10.58 -7.54 1.83
CA ALA A 147 11.34 -6.40 1.33
C ALA A 147 12.44 -5.95 2.32
N PRO A 148 13.55 -6.71 2.44
CA PRO A 148 14.57 -6.49 3.47
C PRO A 148 15.31 -5.16 3.35
N ASN A 149 15.43 -4.61 2.13
CA ASN A 149 16.16 -3.37 1.84
C ASN A 149 15.25 -2.13 1.77
N MET A 150 13.99 -2.27 2.17
CA MET A 150 13.02 -1.18 2.16
C MET A 150 13.46 -0.02 3.05
N GLU A 151 13.41 1.20 2.52
CA GLU A 151 13.78 2.43 3.21
C GLU A 151 12.56 3.24 3.66
N LYS A 152 11.45 3.15 2.91
CA LYS A 152 10.22 3.89 3.13
C LYS A 152 9.01 2.96 3.06
N LEU A 153 8.14 3.04 4.06
CA LEU A 153 6.89 2.30 4.15
C LEU A 153 5.72 3.25 4.39
N GLU A 154 4.70 3.14 3.55
CA GLU A 154 3.44 3.86 3.69
C GLU A 154 2.28 2.87 3.79
N ILE A 155 1.45 3.00 4.82
CA ILE A 155 0.28 2.16 5.03
C ILE A 155 -0.93 3.07 5.26
N HIS A 156 -1.78 3.14 4.25
CA HIS A 156 -3.02 3.91 4.25
C HIS A 156 -4.18 2.93 4.38
N MET A 157 -4.86 2.98 5.53
CA MET A 157 -5.89 2.01 5.87
C MET A 157 -7.25 2.68 5.98
N LEU A 158 -8.27 2.00 5.50
CA LEU A 158 -9.64 2.22 5.95
C LEU A 158 -10.12 0.99 6.70
N MET A 159 -10.49 1.17 7.98
CA MET A 159 -10.83 0.05 8.85
C MET A 159 -12.34 -0.07 9.03
N CYS A 160 -12.82 -1.32 9.15
CA CYS A 160 -14.17 -1.61 9.61
C CYS A 160 -14.45 -0.94 10.98
N THR A 161 -15.48 -0.09 11.02
CA THR A 161 -15.88 0.72 12.18
C THR A 161 -16.61 -0.08 13.27
N MET A 162 -16.95 -1.34 12.99
CA MET A 162 -17.58 -2.24 13.96
C MET A 162 -16.58 -2.80 14.98
N LEU A 163 -15.28 -2.76 14.66
CA LEU A 163 -14.22 -3.24 15.53
C LEU A 163 -13.83 -2.18 16.56
N GLN A 164 -13.67 -2.62 17.80
CA GLN A 164 -13.35 -1.74 18.92
C GLN A 164 -11.86 -1.43 19.00
N ARG A 165 -11.52 -0.22 19.46
CA ARG A 165 -10.15 0.12 19.82
C ARG A 165 -9.59 -0.81 20.90
N TYR A 166 -8.28 -1.00 20.89
CA TYR A 166 -7.60 -1.86 21.85
C TYR A 166 -7.74 -1.36 23.29
N ARG A 167 -8.11 -2.30 24.18
CA ARG A 167 -8.11 -2.16 25.64
C ARG A 167 -7.39 -3.36 26.23
N LYS A 168 -6.81 -3.21 27.42
CA LYS A 168 -6.10 -4.31 28.10
C LYS A 168 -6.98 -5.56 28.31
N CYS A 169 -8.29 -5.39 28.47
CA CYS A 169 -9.25 -6.50 28.59
C CYS A 169 -9.42 -7.32 27.30
N HIS A 170 -8.96 -6.83 26.14
CA HIS A 170 -9.00 -7.56 24.85
C HIS A 170 -7.83 -8.54 24.69
N GLY A 171 -7.19 -8.92 25.81
CA GLY A 171 -6.04 -9.80 25.88
C GLY A 171 -4.69 -9.11 25.60
N LYS A 172 -3.64 -9.93 25.65
CA LYS A 172 -2.27 -9.50 25.35
C LYS A 172 -2.12 -9.20 23.86
N LEU A 173 -1.22 -8.26 23.56
CA LEU A 173 -0.77 -7.98 22.21
C LEU A 173 0.16 -9.11 21.77
N ARG A 174 -0.03 -9.61 20.55
CA ARG A 174 0.85 -10.58 19.92
C ARG A 174 2.24 -9.98 19.73
N SER A 175 3.26 -10.81 19.85
CA SER A 175 4.62 -10.50 19.41
C SER A 175 4.95 -11.48 18.29
N THR A 176 5.10 -10.98 17.08
CA THR A 176 5.66 -11.76 15.97
C THR A 176 7.17 -11.92 16.17
N PRO A 177 7.78 -12.95 15.56
CA PRO A 177 9.22 -13.17 15.65
C PRO A 177 9.99 -11.92 15.19
N SER A 178 11.07 -11.61 15.90
CA SER A 178 11.89 -10.46 15.59
C SER A 178 12.67 -10.68 14.30
N HIS A 179 12.35 -9.89 13.27
CA HIS A 179 13.12 -9.84 12.03
C HIS A 179 13.58 -8.40 11.87
N PRO A 180 14.87 -8.10 12.13
CA PRO A 180 15.36 -6.74 12.05
C PRO A 180 15.19 -6.16 10.64
N HIS A 181 14.55 -5.00 10.55
CA HIS A 181 14.54 -4.18 9.34
C HIS A 181 15.70 -3.19 9.43
N SER A 182 16.81 -3.53 8.78
CA SER A 182 18.05 -2.77 8.86
C SER A 182 18.06 -1.49 8.02
N HIS A 183 17.14 -1.36 7.05
CA HIS A 183 17.15 -0.23 6.10
C HIS A 183 15.96 0.72 6.26
N LEU A 184 14.92 0.32 6.99
CA LEU A 184 13.68 1.09 7.10
C LEU A 184 13.91 2.38 7.90
N LYS A 185 13.78 3.53 7.24
CA LYS A 185 14.02 4.87 7.81
C LYS A 185 12.73 5.62 8.07
N LEU A 186 11.74 5.49 7.17
CA LEU A 186 10.53 6.29 7.19
C LEU A 186 9.30 5.41 7.17
N VAL A 187 8.40 5.65 8.10
CA VAL A 187 7.10 4.96 8.18
C VAL A 187 5.99 6.00 8.28
N ASN A 188 4.97 5.86 7.45
CA ASN A 188 3.75 6.66 7.52
C ASN A 188 2.53 5.74 7.59
N ILE A 189 1.75 5.86 8.66
CA ILE A 189 0.52 5.07 8.85
C ILE A 189 -0.65 6.03 8.98
N THR A 190 -1.63 5.92 8.09
CA THR A 190 -2.87 6.71 8.15
C THR A 190 -4.08 5.79 8.33
N GLY A 191 -5.17 6.33 8.90
CA GLY A 191 -6.35 5.54 9.25
C GLY A 191 -6.12 4.62 10.43
N PHE A 192 -5.24 5.03 11.36
CA PHE A 192 -4.96 4.29 12.57
C PHE A 192 -6.10 4.46 13.58
N TYR A 193 -7.06 3.53 13.63
CA TYR A 193 -8.21 3.57 14.56
C TYR A 193 -7.87 2.98 15.94
N GLY A 194 -6.64 2.48 16.09
CA GLY A 194 -6.16 1.93 17.35
C GLY A 194 -6.74 0.55 17.66
N GLN A 195 -7.18 -0.18 16.63
CA GLN A 195 -7.58 -1.58 16.76
C GLN A 195 -6.39 -2.46 17.13
N LYS A 196 -6.66 -3.65 17.67
CA LYS A 196 -5.63 -4.53 18.21
C LYS A 196 -4.56 -4.88 17.17
N ALA A 197 -4.96 -5.34 15.98
CA ALA A 197 -4.03 -5.74 14.93
C ALA A 197 -3.21 -4.55 14.38
N GLN A 198 -3.81 -3.36 14.20
CA GLN A 198 -3.08 -2.15 13.81
C GLN A 198 -1.99 -1.79 14.83
N LEU A 199 -2.33 -1.88 16.13
CA LEU A 199 -1.38 -1.59 17.20
C LEU A 199 -0.25 -2.63 17.24
N GLU A 200 -0.56 -3.91 17.02
CA GLU A 200 0.45 -4.98 16.93
C GLU A 200 1.42 -4.76 15.77
N LEU A 201 0.91 -4.45 14.57
CA LEU A 201 1.74 -4.13 13.41
C LEU A 201 2.63 -2.90 13.66
N ALA A 202 2.07 -1.81 14.17
CA ALA A 202 2.83 -0.60 14.46
C ALA A 202 3.93 -0.84 15.52
N LEU A 203 3.63 -1.62 16.56
CA LEU A 203 4.64 -2.01 17.55
C LEU A 203 5.70 -2.96 16.97
N HIS A 204 5.31 -3.86 16.08
CA HIS A 204 6.25 -4.74 15.39
C HIS A 204 7.25 -3.92 14.57
N ILE A 205 6.78 -2.99 13.75
CA ILE A 205 7.64 -2.09 12.96
C ILE A 205 8.55 -1.29 13.88
N LEU A 206 8.00 -0.64 14.90
CA LEU A 206 8.77 0.21 15.82
C LEU A 206 9.88 -0.55 16.55
N ARG A 207 9.63 -1.80 16.95
CA ARG A 207 10.59 -2.63 17.70
C ARG A 207 11.67 -3.26 16.82
N ASN A 208 11.36 -3.52 15.55
CA ASN A 208 12.26 -4.26 14.67
C ASN A 208 13.04 -3.37 13.69
N SER A 209 12.74 -2.08 13.61
CA SER A 209 13.39 -1.17 12.64
C SER A 209 14.56 -0.43 13.29
N VAL A 210 15.78 -0.85 12.99
CA VAL A 210 17.00 -0.34 13.65
C VAL A 210 17.36 1.07 13.17
N MET A 211 17.12 1.37 11.89
CA MET A 211 17.48 2.66 11.28
C MET A 211 16.30 3.62 11.17
N LEU A 212 15.21 3.36 11.90
CA LEU A 212 13.99 4.15 11.84
C LEU A 212 14.28 5.58 12.30
N LYS A 213 14.10 6.55 11.40
CA LYS A 213 14.28 7.99 11.68
C LYS A 213 12.96 8.65 12.04
N ALA A 214 11.86 8.23 11.42
CA ALA A 214 10.54 8.77 11.69
C ALA A 214 9.43 7.75 11.46
N MET A 215 8.49 7.70 12.39
CA MET A 215 7.21 6.98 12.26
C MET A 215 6.07 7.96 12.50
N LYS A 216 5.35 8.30 11.45
CA LYS A 216 4.17 9.17 11.47
C LYS A 216 2.92 8.32 11.61
N ILE A 217 2.07 8.64 12.59
CA ILE A 217 0.77 8.01 12.81
C ILE A 217 -0.32 9.07 12.68
N ASP A 218 -1.14 8.96 11.65
CA ASP A 218 -2.37 9.73 11.49
C ASP A 218 -3.59 8.84 11.79
N PRO A 219 -4.41 9.18 12.79
CA PRO A 219 -5.66 8.47 13.01
C PRO A 219 -6.66 8.60 11.86
N LYS A 220 -6.55 9.68 11.08
CA LYS A 220 -7.41 9.90 9.91
C LYS A 220 -6.86 9.13 8.71
N PRO A 221 -7.70 8.44 7.94
CA PRO A 221 -7.31 7.97 6.61
C PRO A 221 -7.00 9.19 5.73
N THR A 222 -6.02 9.14 4.85
CA THR A 222 -5.76 10.24 3.89
C THR A 222 -6.10 9.84 2.47
N ILE A 223 -6.07 8.52 2.22
CA ILE A 223 -6.21 7.89 0.90
C ILE A 223 -6.90 6.56 1.21
N ALA A 224 -7.96 6.25 0.49
CA ALA A 224 -8.62 4.95 0.54
C ALA A 224 -8.74 4.42 -0.89
N CYS A 225 -8.83 3.10 -1.02
CA CYS A 225 -9.21 2.48 -2.29
C CYS A 225 -10.56 3.07 -2.75
N ILE A 226 -10.75 3.12 -4.07
CA ILE A 226 -11.95 3.66 -4.72
C ILE A 226 -13.21 3.03 -4.09
N GLY A 227 -14.31 3.79 -4.01
CA GLY A 227 -15.61 3.28 -3.54
C GLY A 227 -15.89 3.38 -2.03
N SER A 228 -14.93 3.81 -1.20
CA SER A 228 -15.14 3.97 0.24
C SER A 228 -15.51 5.40 0.66
N SER A 229 -16.46 5.52 1.60
CA SER A 229 -16.91 6.82 2.15
C SER A 229 -16.59 6.96 3.63
N ILE A 230 -16.14 8.15 4.04
CA ILE A 230 -15.98 8.53 5.45
C ILE A 230 -17.23 9.30 5.87
N PHE A 231 -17.76 8.97 7.04
CA PHE A 231 -18.89 9.66 7.63
C PHE A 231 -18.47 10.47 8.85
N VAL A 232 -19.25 11.51 9.18
CA VAL A 232 -19.01 12.35 10.38
C VAL A 232 -18.91 11.52 11.66
N LYS A 233 -19.71 10.46 11.77
CA LYS A 233 -19.71 9.52 12.91
C LYS A 233 -18.35 8.84 13.13
N ASP A 234 -17.50 8.80 12.10
CA ASP A 234 -16.21 8.11 12.14
C ASP A 234 -15.15 8.87 12.95
N GLY A 235 -15.38 10.15 13.24
CA GLY A 235 -14.48 10.96 14.07
C GLY A 235 -14.20 10.35 15.45
N ARG A 236 -15.13 9.54 15.98
CA ARG A 236 -14.91 8.80 17.24
C ARG A 236 -13.77 7.78 17.12
N TYR A 237 -13.62 7.12 15.97
CA TYR A 237 -12.54 6.16 15.73
C TYR A 237 -11.19 6.86 15.57
N PHE A 238 -11.14 8.03 14.94
CA PHE A 238 -9.91 8.83 14.85
C PHE A 238 -9.44 9.29 16.24
N LEU A 239 -10.37 9.70 17.10
CA LEU A 239 -10.07 10.03 18.49
C LEU A 239 -9.55 8.82 19.27
N ASP A 240 -10.14 7.66 19.05
CA ASP A 240 -9.73 6.41 19.69
C ASP A 240 -8.35 5.96 19.23
N GLY A 241 -8.08 6.05 17.93
CA GLY A 241 -6.78 5.89 17.31
C GLY A 241 -5.70 6.76 17.93
N TYR A 242 -5.96 8.07 18.02
CA TYR A 242 -5.07 9.03 18.67
C TYR A 242 -4.74 8.64 20.11
N LYS A 243 -5.76 8.27 20.92
CA LYS A 243 -5.58 7.86 22.33
C LYS A 243 -4.73 6.60 22.44
N VAL A 244 -4.99 5.61 21.59
CA VAL A 244 -4.25 4.33 21.59
C VAL A 244 -2.80 4.56 21.19
N ALA A 245 -2.55 5.28 20.09
CA ALA A 245 -1.20 5.59 19.63
C ALA A 245 -0.40 6.35 20.70
N LYS A 246 -1.00 7.39 21.30
CA LYS A 246 -0.38 8.15 22.41
C LYS A 246 -0.05 7.28 23.62
N LYS A 247 -0.90 6.32 23.96
CA LYS A 247 -0.75 5.50 25.16
C LYS A 247 0.28 4.38 24.98
N TYR A 248 0.28 3.72 23.83
CA TYR A 248 1.05 2.49 23.63
C TYR A 248 2.29 2.69 22.77
N LEU A 249 2.20 3.43 21.65
CA LEU A 249 3.36 3.63 20.77
C LEU A 249 4.39 4.55 21.40
N ARG A 250 3.97 5.68 21.97
CA ARG A 250 4.92 6.57 22.69
C ARG A 250 5.59 5.93 23.88
N LYS A 251 4.92 4.99 24.55
CA LYS A 251 5.53 4.25 25.66
C LYS A 251 6.62 3.29 25.17
N ALA A 252 6.50 2.78 23.95
CA ALA A 252 7.47 1.89 23.32
C ALA A 252 8.54 2.64 22.51
N ASP A 253 8.38 3.95 22.31
CA ASP A 253 9.28 4.78 21.52
C ASP A 253 10.44 5.30 22.38
N HIS A 254 11.52 4.51 22.43
CA HIS A 254 12.73 4.85 23.17
C HIS A 254 13.64 5.84 22.43
N HIS A 255 13.45 6.02 21.11
CA HIS A 255 14.31 6.85 20.26
C HIS A 255 13.64 8.18 19.84
N ASN A 256 12.43 8.46 20.35
CA ASN A 256 11.65 9.66 20.03
C ASN A 256 11.38 9.83 18.52
N VAL A 257 11.13 8.72 17.82
CA VAL A 257 10.89 8.69 16.37
C VAL A 257 9.40 8.69 16.03
N VAL A 258 8.51 8.48 17.00
CA VAL A 258 7.06 8.36 16.79
C VAL A 258 6.38 9.71 16.95
N SER A 259 5.86 10.23 15.83
CA SER A 259 4.96 11.38 15.80
C SER A 259 3.52 10.94 15.59
N VAL A 260 2.60 11.46 16.40
CA VAL A 260 1.17 11.12 16.32
C VAL A 260 0.40 12.41 16.02
N LYS A 261 -0.27 12.47 14.87
CA LYS A 261 -1.07 13.61 14.47
C LYS A 261 -2.20 13.82 15.48
N LYS A 262 -2.36 15.07 15.92
CA LYS A 262 -3.30 15.41 16.97
C LYS A 262 -4.73 15.32 16.45
N PHE A 263 -5.57 14.57 17.14
CA PHE A 263 -7.02 14.55 16.92
C PHE A 263 -7.73 14.75 18.26
N ARG A 264 -8.57 15.79 18.37
CA ARG A 264 -9.20 16.21 19.63
C ARG A 264 -10.67 15.83 19.64
N ARG A 265 -11.27 15.80 20.85
CA ARG A 265 -12.70 15.52 21.03
C ARG A 265 -13.61 16.48 20.23
N ARG A 266 -13.24 17.74 20.12
CA ARG A 266 -13.99 18.75 19.36
C ARG A 266 -13.96 18.52 17.85
N ASP A 267 -12.99 17.76 17.35
CA ASP A 267 -12.81 17.50 15.91
C ASP A 267 -13.71 16.33 15.44
N VAL A 268 -14.33 15.59 16.38
CA VAL A 268 -15.15 14.39 16.10
C VAL A 268 -16.36 14.71 15.21
N GLY A 269 -16.97 15.88 15.36
CA GLY A 269 -18.13 16.30 14.57
C GLY A 269 -17.78 17.03 13.27
N ASN A 270 -16.49 17.34 13.05
CA ASN A 270 -16.01 18.16 11.93
C ASN A 270 -15.11 17.34 11.00
N VAL A 271 -15.51 16.09 10.76
CA VAL A 271 -14.82 15.22 9.80
C VAL A 271 -15.31 15.58 8.41
N ASP A 272 -14.36 15.94 7.54
CA ASP A 272 -14.61 16.14 6.13
C ASP A 272 -14.92 14.79 5.46
N PRO A 273 -16.10 14.60 4.83
CA PRO A 273 -16.42 13.38 4.08
C PRO A 273 -15.56 13.19 2.82
N HIS A 274 -14.94 14.27 2.30
CA HIS A 274 -14.09 14.26 1.10
C HIS A 274 -12.60 14.08 1.41
N LEU A 275 -12.27 13.62 2.62
CA LEU A 275 -10.91 13.45 3.09
C LEU A 275 -10.12 12.37 2.31
N ILE A 276 -10.80 11.57 1.48
CA ILE A 276 -10.23 10.62 0.53
C ILE A 276 -10.29 11.24 -0.86
N ASN A 277 -9.14 11.44 -1.51
CA ASN A 277 -9.09 11.85 -2.91
C ASN A 277 -9.23 10.62 -3.83
N PRO A 278 -10.28 10.51 -4.67
CA PRO A 278 -10.48 9.39 -5.58
C PRO A 278 -9.63 9.44 -6.86
N TYR A 279 -8.91 10.53 -7.14
CA TYR A 279 -8.11 10.70 -8.37
C TYR A 279 -6.68 11.13 -8.03
N TRP A 280 -5.74 10.18 -8.06
CA TRP A 280 -4.35 10.39 -7.63
C TRP A 280 -3.35 10.57 -8.79
N ILE A 281 -3.78 10.66 -10.06
CA ILE A 281 -2.89 10.81 -11.23
C ILE A 281 -2.07 12.13 -11.23
N SER A 282 -2.21 12.99 -10.22
CA SER A 282 -1.46 14.24 -10.14
C SER A 282 -0.71 14.37 -8.82
N THR A 283 0.38 13.63 -8.64
CA THR A 283 1.52 14.06 -7.79
C THR A 283 2.70 13.08 -7.93
N LEU A 284 3.48 13.26 -9.00
CA LEU A 284 4.90 12.84 -9.04
C LEU A 284 5.84 14.03 -9.27
N ALA A 285 5.34 15.26 -9.10
CA ALA A 285 6.14 16.47 -9.16
C ALA A 285 5.67 17.38 -8.03
N GLU A 286 6.31 17.26 -6.86
CA GLU A 286 6.43 18.25 -5.79
C GLU A 286 6.84 17.51 -4.51
N ASP A 287 8.13 17.18 -4.43
CA ASP A 287 8.87 17.05 -3.17
C ASP A 287 10.36 16.93 -3.54
N ASP A 288 10.90 18.02 -4.10
CA ASP A 288 12.32 18.37 -4.14
C ASP A 288 12.40 19.89 -4.30
N SER A 289 12.23 20.61 -3.19
CA SER A 289 12.53 22.04 -3.01
C SER A 289 12.78 22.32 -1.54
#